data_AF-A0A7W0RR86-F1
#
_entry.id   AF-A0A7W0RR86-F1
#
_cell.length_a   1.000
_cell.length_b   1.000
_cell.length_c   1.000
_cell.angle_alpha   90.00
_cell.angle_beta   90.00
_cell.angle_gamma   90.00
#
_symmetry.space_group_name_H-M   'P 1'
#
loop_
_entity.id
_entity.type
_entity.pdbx_description
1 polymer ?
#
loop_
_entity_poly.entity_id
_entity_poly.type
_entity_poly.pdbx_seq_one_letter_code
_entity_poly.pdbx_strand_id
1 'polypeptide(L)' 'MRTNVKHLLGIRELTPEEINSFLDTAESFRDIAEREIKKVPTLRGRTVINLFFEPSTRTRTSFEIAAKRLSADTINI' A
#
# COMPACT_ATOMS: atom_id res chain seq x y z
N MET A 1 5.96 -11.82 1.28
CA MET A 1 5.65 -11.73 -0.15
C MET A 1 6.91 -11.38 -0.93
N ARG A 2 7.29 -12.19 -1.93
CA ARG A 2 8.33 -11.86 -2.90
C ARG A 2 7.64 -11.70 -4.25
N THR A 3 7.75 -10.52 -4.85
CA THR A 3 7.32 -10.25 -6.23
C THR A 3 8.58 -10.14 -7.09
N ASN A 4 8.50 -10.56 -8.35
CA ASN A 4 9.60 -10.33 -9.30
C ASN A 4 9.62 -8.88 -9.83
N VAL A 5 8.56 -8.11 -9.55
CA VAL A 5 8.41 -6.73 -9.97
C VAL A 5 8.82 -5.77 -8.84
N LYS A 6 9.85 -4.95 -9.10
CA LYS A 6 10.28 -3.87 -8.19
C LYS A 6 9.41 -2.61 -8.31
N HIS A 7 8.89 -2.34 -9.52
CA HIS A 7 8.04 -1.19 -9.83
C HIS A 7 6.74 -1.65 -10.50
N LEU A 8 5.62 -1.52 -9.81
CA LEU A 8 4.32 -1.97 -10.32
C LEU A 8 3.73 -0.92 -11.28
N LEU A 9 4.06 -1.03 -12.57
CA LEU A 9 3.56 -0.14 -13.64
C LEU A 9 2.25 -0.63 -14.26
N GLY A 10 1.90 -1.90 -14.04
CA GLY A 10 0.69 -2.54 -14.55
C GLY A 10 0.65 -4.02 -14.15
N ILE A 11 -0.43 -4.71 -14.54
CA ILE A 11 -0.66 -6.11 -14.14
C ILE A 11 -0.15 -7.14 -15.15
N ARG A 12 0.34 -6.70 -16.32
CA ARG A 12 0.73 -7.60 -17.43
C ARG A 12 1.87 -8.55 -17.09
N GLU A 13 2.78 -8.09 -16.23
CA GLU A 13 3.96 -8.85 -15.81
C GLU A 13 3.71 -9.72 -14.58
N LEU A 14 2.52 -9.61 -13.97
CA LEU A 14 2.19 -10.39 -12.78
C LEU A 14 1.68 -11.77 -13.16
N THR A 15 2.20 -12.80 -12.50
CA THR A 15 1.62 -14.13 -12.60
C THR A 15 0.33 -14.23 -11.77
N PRO A 16 -0.56 -15.19 -12.06
CA PRO A 16 -1.74 -15.43 -11.23
C PRO A 16 -1.40 -15.65 -9.75
N GLU A 17 -0.28 -16.32 -9.46
CA GLU A 17 0.18 -16.58 -8.09
C GLU A 17 0.61 -15.29 -7.37
N GLU A 18 1.28 -14.37 -8.07
CA GLU A 18 1.63 -13.06 -7.51
C GLU A 18 0.38 -12.22 -7.24
N ILE A 19 -0.61 -12.26 -8.14
CA ILE A 19 -1.90 -11.59 -7.96
C ILE A 19 -2.61 -12.15 -6.71
N ASN A 20 -2.72 -13.47 -6.59
CA ASN A 20 -3.34 -14.11 -5.43
C ASN A 20 -2.60 -13.74 -4.13
N SER A 21 -1.26 -13.69 -4.15
CA SER A 21 -0.49 -13.26 -2.98
C SER A 21 -0.77 -11.81 -2.56
N PHE A 22 -1.11 -10.89 -3.48
CA PHE A 22 -1.54 -9.53 -3.11
C PHE A 22 -2.90 -9.57 -2.43
N LEU A 23 -3.83 -10.39 -2.92
CA LEU A 23 -5.18 -10.55 -2.37
C LEU A 23 -5.15 -11.17 -0.97
N ASP A 24 -4.39 -12.25 -0.78
CA ASP A 24 -4.19 -12.89 0.53
C ASP A 24 -3.59 -11.91 1.55
N THR A 25 -2.61 -11.12 1.09
CA THR A 25 -2.02 -10.07 1.93
C THR A 25 -3.07 -9.02 2.28
N ALA A 26 -3.85 -8.53 1.32
CA ALA A 26 -4.90 -7.55 1.56
C ALA A 26 -5.96 -8.05 2.55
N GLU A 27 -6.32 -9.34 2.50
CA GLU A 27 -7.23 -9.97 3.45
C GLU A 27 -6.67 -9.92 4.88
N SER A 28 -5.38 -10.24 5.07
CA SER A 28 -4.73 -10.15 6.39
C SER A 28 -4.72 -8.72 6.98
N PHE A 29 -4.81 -7.69 6.14
CA PHE A 29 -4.91 -6.29 6.59
C PHE A 29 -6.32 -5.88 7.00
N ARG A 30 -7.35 -6.68 6.72
CA ARG A 30 -8.72 -6.42 7.20
C ARG A 30 -8.77 -6.43 8.72
N ASP A 31 -8.14 -7.41 9.34
CA ASP A 31 -8.05 -7.52 10.80
C ASP A 31 -7.38 -6.29 11.43
N ILE A 32 -6.40 -5.68 10.76
CA ILE A 32 -5.74 -4.45 11.23
C ILE A 32 -6.71 -3.25 11.18
N ALA A 33 -7.64 -3.23 10.22
CA ALA A 33 -8.61 -2.15 10.11
C ALA A 33 -9.67 -2.17 11.23
N GLU A 34 -9.91 -3.33 11.83
CA GLU A 34 -10.87 -3.54 12.93
C GLU A 34 -10.27 -3.30 14.32
N ARG A 35 -8.93 -3.29 14.45
CA ARG A 35 -8.24 -2.99 15.70
C ARG A 35 -8.48 -1.55 16.16
N GLU A 36 -8.42 -1.34 17.48
CA GLU A 36 -8.41 0.00 18.09
C GLU A 36 -7.20 0.81 17.60
N ILE A 37 -6.03 0.17 17.59
CA ILE A 37 -4.80 0.71 17.00
C ILE A 37 -4.66 0.18 15.57
N LYS A 38 -5.04 1.01 14.59
CA LYS A 38 -5.00 0.70 13.15
C LYS A 38 -3.61 0.89 12.53
N LYS A 39 -2.53 0.73 13.32
CA LYS A 39 -1.15 0.95 12.89
C LYS A 39 -0.28 -0.27 13.17
N VAL A 40 0.58 -0.60 12.21
CA VAL A 40 1.66 -1.59 12.33
C VAL A 40 3.00 -0.94 11.97
N PRO A 41 4.13 -1.34 12.58
CA PRO A 41 5.41 -0.65 12.42
C PRO A 41 6.19 -1.03 11.15
N THR A 42 5.56 -1.70 10.18
CA THR A 42 6.22 -2.33 9.01
C THR A 42 7.07 -1.37 8.18
N LEU A 43 6.65 -0.12 8.04
CA LEU A 43 7.37 0.92 7.28
C LEU A 43 7.86 2.07 8.17
N ARG A 44 8.01 1.86 9.48
CA ARG A 44 8.55 2.89 10.38
C ARG A 44 9.92 3.38 9.91
N GLY A 45 10.09 4.69 9.82
CA GLY A 45 11.31 5.34 9.33
C GLY A 45 11.47 5.33 7.80
N ARG A 46 10.41 4.93 7.06
CA ARG A 46 10.34 5.08 5.60
C ARG A 46 9.40 6.23 5.24
N THR A 47 9.74 6.95 4.17
CA THR A 47 8.92 8.02 3.61
C THR A 47 8.26 7.55 2.31
N VAL A 48 6.96 7.78 2.17
CA VAL A 48 6.18 7.55 0.96
C VAL A 48 5.77 8.90 0.39
N ILE A 49 6.11 9.15 -0.87
CA ILE A 49 5.75 10.38 -1.59
C ILE A 49 4.65 10.03 -2.59
N ASN A 50 3.50 10.68 -2.45
CA ASN A 50 2.39 10.63 -3.39
C ASN A 50 2.49 11.84 -4.33
N LEU A 51 2.99 11.63 -5.54
CA LEU A 51 3.13 12.67 -6.56
C LEU A 51 1.99 12.56 -7.59
N PHE A 52 1.02 13.47 -7.53
CA PHE A 52 -0.14 13.47 -8.43
C PHE A 52 -0.21 14.78 -9.23
N PHE A 53 0.08 14.72 -10.53
CA PHE A 53 -0.04 15.89 -11.43
C PHE A 53 -1.48 16.26 -11.77
N GLU A 54 -2.43 15.35 -11.52
CA GLU A 54 -3.85 15.54 -11.77
C GLU A 54 -4.66 15.27 -10.49
N PRO A 55 -5.77 15.99 -10.24
CA PRO A 55 -6.60 15.76 -9.06
C PRO A 55 -7.15 14.33 -9.02
N SER A 56 -6.83 13.60 -7.94
CA SER A 56 -7.39 12.27 -7.67
C SER A 56 -7.68 12.08 -6.19
N THR A 57 -8.95 12.13 -5.81
CA THR A 57 -9.37 12.03 -4.40
C THR A 57 -9.19 10.61 -3.88
N ARG A 58 -9.79 9.61 -4.57
CA ARG A 58 -9.83 8.23 -4.07
C ARG A 58 -8.45 7.60 -3.99
N THR A 59 -7.66 7.71 -5.06
CA THR A 59 -6.35 7.07 -5.16
C THR A 59 -5.34 7.71 -4.22
N ARG A 60 -5.21 9.05 -4.22
CA ARG A 60 -4.27 9.73 -3.32
C ARG A 60 -4.58 9.42 -1.85
N THR A 61 -5.86 9.50 -1.48
CA THR A 61 -6.29 9.28 -0.08
C THR A 61 -6.06 7.83 0.35
N SER A 62 -6.35 6.85 -0.51
CA SER A 62 -6.15 5.44 -0.16
C SER A 62 -4.67 5.10 0.04
N PHE A 63 -3.78 5.60 -0.82
CA PHE A 63 -2.34 5.42 -0.68
C PHE A 63 -1.78 6.10 0.58
N GLU A 64 -2.21 7.33 0.88
CA GLU A 64 -1.83 8.02 2.11
C GLU A 64 -2.28 7.26 3.37
N ILE A 65 -3.53 6.79 3.40
CA ILE A 65 -4.06 6.00 4.53
C ILE A 65 -3.26 4.70 4.69
N ALA A 66 -3.00 3.98 3.59
CA ALA A 66 -2.24 2.74 3.63
C ALA A 66 -0.83 2.95 4.20
N ALA A 67 -0.10 3.97 3.73
CA ALA A 67 1.24 4.29 4.23
C ALA A 67 1.22 4.65 5.73
N LYS A 68 0.26 5.48 6.17
CA LYS A 68 0.11 5.85 7.60
C LYS A 68 -0.23 4.65 8.48
N ARG A 69 -1.07 3.72 8.02
CA ARG A 69 -1.38 2.46 8.72
C ARG A 69 -0.14 1.56 8.85
N LEU A 70 0.80 1.65 7.91
CA LEU A 70 2.09 0.97 7.97
C LEU A 70 3.17 1.77 8.73
N SER A 71 2.78 2.87 9.39
CA SER A 71 3.68 3.77 10.14
C SER A 71 4.77 4.45 9.31
N ALA A 72 4.55 4.61 7.99
CA ALA A 72 5.40 5.45 7.15
C ALA A 72 5.04 6.94 7.29
N ASP A 73 6.02 7.80 7.06
CA ASP A 73 5.81 9.23 6.84
C ASP A 73 5.29 9.47 5.43
N THR A 74 4.31 10.37 5.27
CA THR A 74 3.69 10.64 3.96
C THR A 74 3.87 12.08 3.54
N ILE A 75 4.30 12.29 2.30
CA ILE A 75 4.35 13.60 1.66
C ILE A 75 3.44 13.55 0.43
N ASN A 76 2.50 14.49 0.31
CA ASN A 76 1.65 14.63 -0.86
C ASN A 76 2.10 15.87 -1.65
N ILE A 77 2.38 15.68 -2.94
CA ILE A 77 2.78 16.73 -3.88
C ILE A 77 1.76 16.79 -5.01
#